data_AF-A0A919I6L7-F1
#
_entry.id   AF-A0A919I6L7-F1
#
_cell.length_a   1.000
_cell.length_b   1.000
_cell.length_c   1.000
_cell.angle_alpha   90.00
_cell.angle_beta   90.00
_cell.angle_gamma   90.00
#
_symmetry.space_group_name_H-M   'P 1'
#
loop_
_entity.id
_entity.type
_entity.pdbx_description
1 polymer ?
#
loop_
_entity_poly.entity_id
_entity_poly.type
_entity_poly.pdbx_seq_one_letter_code
_entity_poly.pdbx_strand_id
1 'polypeptide(L)'
;MIRKIVIAALSFVLTLTSFAQDTSELARRNGFKDIKLGSPVDSIKGVIFVKDIAELKEFEAKLYEVKNPQYEKIGEAEVKGVELKAYRGLIYEIIVTTLKDPRIMRGLEKSFGKATYNIRTETYAWRVPDQISLVYKGYHKELKLMYKSHPVIKSMYADKKKKIEEIADDF
;
A
#
# COMPACT_ATOMS: atom_id res chain seq x y z
N MET A 1 -22.86 -22.70 -48.28
CA MET A 1 -23.17 -21.64 -47.30
C MET A 1 -22.59 -21.87 -45.89
N ILE A 2 -22.30 -23.11 -45.48
CA ILE A 2 -21.93 -23.44 -44.09
C ILE A 2 -20.45 -23.14 -43.75
N ARG A 3 -19.55 -23.02 -44.74
CA ARG A 3 -18.11 -22.73 -44.51
C ARG A 3 -17.77 -21.27 -44.18
N LYS A 4 -18.69 -20.32 -44.39
CA LYS A 4 -18.43 -18.89 -44.11
C LYS A 4 -18.80 -18.47 -42.68
N ILE A 5 -19.52 -19.31 -41.94
CA ILE A 5 -20.01 -19.00 -40.58
C ILE A 5 -18.96 -19.36 -39.52
N VAL A 6 -18.10 -20.35 -39.78
CA VAL A 6 -17.07 -20.79 -38.81
C VAL A 6 -15.94 -19.76 -38.66
N ILE A 7 -15.66 -18.96 -39.69
CA ILE A 7 -14.60 -17.93 -39.66
C ILE A 7 -15.03 -16.68 -38.88
N ALA A 8 -16.34 -16.44 -38.72
CA ALA A 8 -16.84 -15.29 -37.97
C ALA A 8 -16.76 -15.47 -36.44
N ALA A 9 -16.62 -16.71 -35.95
CA ALA A 9 -16.56 -16.99 -34.51
C ALA A 9 -15.15 -16.82 -33.90
N LEU A 10 -14.10 -16.79 -34.73
CA LEU A 10 -12.71 -16.75 -34.23
C LEU A 10 -12.16 -15.31 -34.05
N SER A 11 -12.86 -14.30 -34.55
CA SER A 11 -12.39 -12.90 -34.52
C SER A 11 -12.89 -12.08 -33.31
N PHE A 12 -13.63 -12.69 -32.38
CA PHE A 12 -14.20 -11.97 -31.22
C PHE A 12 -13.40 -12.13 -29.91
N VAL A 13 -12.22 -12.75 -29.94
CA VAL A 13 -11.44 -13.05 -28.72
C VAL A 13 -10.36 -11.99 -28.41
N LEU A 14 -10.13 -10.98 -29.28
CA LEU A 14 -8.93 -10.12 -29.19
C LEU A 14 -9.07 -8.74 -28.51
N THR A 15 -10.20 -8.36 -27.91
CA THR A 15 -10.37 -7.00 -27.35
C THR A 15 -10.61 -6.93 -25.84
N LEU A 16 -10.18 -7.93 -25.08
CA LEU A 16 -9.97 -7.78 -23.64
C LEU A 16 -8.49 -7.48 -23.36
N THR A 17 -7.96 -6.39 -23.93
CA THR A 17 -6.79 -5.73 -23.37
C THR A 17 -7.22 -5.14 -22.03
N SER A 18 -7.21 -6.00 -21.01
CA SER A 18 -7.21 -5.59 -19.62
C SER A 18 -6.09 -4.57 -19.50
N PHE A 19 -6.41 -3.29 -19.31
CA PHE A 19 -5.44 -2.27 -18.95
C PHE A 19 -4.93 -2.62 -17.56
N ALA A 20 -4.01 -3.58 -17.50
CA ALA A 20 -3.32 -3.96 -16.28
C ALA A 20 -2.66 -2.69 -15.73
N GLN A 21 -2.79 -2.47 -14.43
CA GLN A 21 -2.08 -1.39 -13.77
C GLN A 21 -0.59 -1.59 -14.01
N ASP A 22 0.11 -0.59 -14.58
CA ASP A 22 1.57 -0.62 -14.63
C ASP A 22 2.12 -0.33 -13.23
N THR A 23 2.14 -1.37 -12.41
CA THR A 23 2.56 -1.31 -11.01
C THR A 23 4.04 -1.63 -10.84
N SER A 24 4.79 -1.75 -11.94
CA SER A 24 6.23 -2.02 -11.92
C SER A 24 7.00 -0.95 -11.14
N GLU A 25 6.63 0.31 -11.33
CA GLU A 25 7.16 1.46 -10.61
C GLU A 25 6.81 1.45 -9.12
N LEU A 26 5.59 0.99 -8.77
CA LEU A 26 5.19 0.85 -7.36
C LEU A 26 6.02 -0.23 -6.67
N ALA A 27 6.21 -1.38 -7.34
CA ALA A 27 7.07 -2.47 -6.86
C ALA A 27 8.53 -2.00 -6.68
N ARG A 28 9.07 -1.29 -7.68
CA ARG A 28 10.45 -0.78 -7.63
C ARG A 28 10.67 0.22 -6.50
N ARG A 29 9.72 1.13 -6.29
CA ARG A 29 9.81 2.13 -5.22
C ARG A 29 9.63 1.52 -3.83
N ASN A 30 8.72 0.56 -3.69
CA ASN A 30 8.44 -0.15 -2.44
C ASN A 30 8.19 0.78 -1.23
N GLY A 31 7.53 1.93 -1.43
CA GLY A 31 7.27 2.87 -0.34
C GLY A 31 7.18 4.33 -0.79
N PHE A 32 7.61 5.23 0.10
CA PHE A 32 7.49 6.67 -0.06
C PHE A 32 8.87 7.33 0.02
N LYS A 33 9.28 7.99 -1.07
CA LYS A 33 10.61 8.59 -1.23
C LYS A 33 11.70 7.54 -0.93
N ASP A 34 12.54 7.75 0.06
CA ASP A 34 13.59 6.84 0.51
C ASP A 34 13.13 5.88 1.62
N ILE A 35 11.92 6.05 2.19
CA ILE A 35 11.34 5.13 3.16
C ILE A 35 10.81 3.89 2.44
N LYS A 36 11.41 2.74 2.73
CA LYS A 36 11.02 1.45 2.15
C LYS A 36 10.21 0.62 3.12
N LEU A 37 9.18 -0.05 2.61
CA LEU A 37 8.48 -1.09 3.37
C LEU A 37 9.40 -2.27 3.63
N GLY A 38 9.25 -2.88 4.80
CA GLY A 38 10.07 -4.00 5.27
C GLY A 38 11.47 -3.62 5.75
N SER A 39 11.86 -2.33 5.72
CA SER A 39 13.12 -1.89 6.33
C SER A 39 12.97 -1.71 7.84
N PRO A 40 14.09 -1.75 8.59
CA PRO A 40 14.11 -1.38 10.00
C PRO A 40 13.65 0.06 10.20
N VAL A 41 12.77 0.30 11.16
CA VAL A 41 12.25 1.64 11.46
C VAL A 41 13.33 2.59 11.97
N ASP A 42 14.29 2.07 12.74
CA ASP A 42 15.40 2.86 13.30
C ASP A 42 16.40 3.34 12.23
N SER A 43 16.30 2.84 11.00
CA SER A 43 17.10 3.33 9.87
C SER A 43 16.57 4.65 9.28
N ILE A 44 15.36 5.07 9.65
CA ILE A 44 14.69 6.25 9.08
C ILE A 44 15.11 7.51 9.84
N LYS A 45 15.68 8.47 9.13
CA LYS A 45 16.08 9.76 9.71
C LYS A 45 14.87 10.56 10.16
N GLY A 46 14.92 11.09 11.39
CA GLY A 46 13.86 11.91 11.98
C GLY A 46 12.65 11.11 12.46
N VAL A 47 12.79 9.78 12.62
CA VAL A 47 11.74 8.94 13.20
C VAL A 47 11.63 9.18 14.71
N ILE A 48 10.39 9.26 15.19
CA ILE A 48 10.06 9.52 16.59
C ILE A 48 9.01 8.49 17.01
N PHE A 49 9.30 7.70 18.04
CA PHE A 49 8.33 6.77 18.62
C PHE A 49 7.17 7.54 19.25
N VAL A 50 5.94 7.15 18.91
CA VAL A 50 4.73 7.78 19.43
C VAL A 50 4.12 6.90 20.52
N LYS A 51 3.80 5.64 20.18
CA LYS A 51 3.16 4.69 21.11
C LYS A 51 3.16 3.27 20.57
N ASP A 52 2.95 2.32 21.48
CA ASP A 52 2.53 0.97 21.11
C ASP A 52 1.08 0.96 20.62
N ILE A 53 0.79 0.06 19.69
CA ILE A 53 -0.53 -0.13 19.09
C ILE A 53 -0.84 -1.63 18.97
N ALA A 54 -2.13 -1.96 18.98
CA ALA A 54 -2.61 -3.30 18.65
C ALA A 54 -3.25 -3.28 17.26
N GLU A 55 -2.48 -3.62 16.22
CA GLU A 55 -3.00 -3.70 14.85
C GLU A 55 -4.03 -4.82 14.76
N LEU A 56 -5.19 -4.52 14.16
CA LEU A 56 -6.37 -5.40 14.15
C LEU A 56 -6.82 -5.91 15.52
N LYS A 57 -6.42 -5.25 16.62
CA LYS A 57 -6.63 -5.70 18.01
C LYS A 57 -5.92 -7.01 18.36
N GLU A 58 -4.99 -7.47 17.54
CA GLU A 58 -4.38 -8.78 17.67
C GLU A 58 -2.85 -8.76 17.63
N PHE A 59 -2.25 -7.81 16.89
CA PHE A 59 -0.82 -7.79 16.67
C PHE A 59 -0.18 -6.61 17.38
N GLU A 60 0.73 -6.90 18.31
CA GLU A 60 1.54 -5.89 18.99
C GLU A 60 2.48 -5.22 17.99
N ALA A 61 2.22 -3.94 17.72
CA ALA A 61 2.97 -3.13 16.77
C ALA A 61 3.27 -1.77 17.40
N LYS A 62 4.06 -0.97 16.69
CA LYS A 62 4.51 0.36 17.16
C LYS A 62 4.19 1.42 16.12
N LEU A 63 3.75 2.58 16.59
CA LEU A 63 3.47 3.76 15.79
C LEU A 63 4.60 4.78 15.96
N TYR A 64 5.04 5.34 14.84
CA TYR A 64 6.07 6.37 14.78
C TYR A 64 5.60 7.53 13.90
N GLU A 65 6.11 8.72 14.19
CA GLU A 65 6.03 9.90 13.34
C GLU A 65 7.39 10.15 12.69
N VAL A 66 7.42 10.72 11.49
CA VAL A 66 8.67 11.11 10.82
C VAL A 66 8.71 12.60 10.58
N LYS A 67 9.66 13.28 11.23
CA LYS A 67 9.91 14.72 11.05
C LYS A 67 11.17 14.90 10.21
N ASN A 68 10.96 15.13 8.92
CA ASN A 68 12.05 15.35 7.96
C ASN A 68 11.62 16.41 6.93
N PRO A 69 12.35 17.54 6.80
CA PRO A 69 12.04 18.59 5.84
C PRO A 69 11.95 18.10 4.39
N GLN A 70 12.67 17.02 4.06
CA GLN A 70 12.62 16.44 2.73
C GLN A 70 11.25 15.82 2.40
N TYR A 71 10.38 15.60 3.38
CA TYR A 71 9.08 14.92 3.22
C TYR A 71 7.88 15.86 3.24
N GLU A 72 8.09 17.17 3.40
CA GLU A 72 7.03 18.18 3.51
C GLU A 72 6.17 18.34 2.25
N LYS A 73 6.62 17.80 1.10
CA LYS A 73 5.90 17.94 -0.18
C LYS A 73 5.92 16.68 -1.05
N ILE A 74 4.85 16.51 -1.82
CA ILE A 74 4.75 15.60 -2.97
C ILE A 74 4.52 16.46 -4.21
N GLY A 75 5.57 16.71 -4.99
CA GLY A 75 5.53 17.74 -6.01
C GLY A 75 5.22 19.10 -5.38
N GLU A 76 4.08 19.68 -5.74
CA GLU A 76 3.61 20.96 -5.19
C GLU A 76 2.60 20.79 -4.04
N ALA A 77 2.17 19.57 -3.75
CA ALA A 77 1.20 19.31 -2.69
C ALA A 77 1.88 19.23 -1.32
N GLU A 78 1.33 19.95 -0.34
CA GLU A 78 1.81 19.96 1.05
C GLU A 78 1.48 18.63 1.76
N VAL A 79 2.48 18.06 2.42
CA VAL A 79 2.37 16.91 3.32
C VAL A 79 2.21 17.44 4.75
N LYS A 80 1.12 17.03 5.40
CA LYS A 80 0.80 17.38 6.78
C LYS A 80 1.50 16.46 7.79
N GLY A 81 1.77 15.22 7.40
CA GLY A 81 2.47 14.28 8.27
C GLY A 81 2.82 12.98 7.57
N VAL A 82 3.85 12.31 8.08
CA VAL A 82 4.26 10.97 7.70
C VAL A 82 4.31 10.13 8.96
N GLU A 83 3.50 9.07 9.00
CA GLU A 83 3.47 8.10 10.09
C GLU A 83 3.96 6.74 9.58
N LEU A 84 4.64 6.00 10.43
CA LEU A 84 5.09 4.64 10.17
C LEU A 84 4.48 3.71 11.22
N LYS A 85 3.96 2.57 10.77
CA LYS A 85 3.70 1.45 11.66
C LYS A 85 4.72 0.36 11.43
N ALA A 86 5.27 -0.14 12.53
CA ALA A 86 6.27 -1.20 12.50
C ALA A 86 5.86 -2.39 13.38
N TYR A 87 6.19 -3.59 12.91
CA TYR A 87 6.01 -4.85 13.64
C TYR A 87 7.37 -5.53 13.72
N ARG A 88 7.78 -5.91 14.94
CA ARG A 88 9.15 -6.41 15.20
C ARG A 88 10.24 -5.52 14.59
N GLY A 89 10.05 -4.20 14.65
CA GLY A 89 10.98 -3.22 14.11
C GLY A 89 10.93 -3.03 12.59
N LEU A 90 10.16 -3.82 11.84
CA LEU A 90 10.03 -3.71 10.38
C LEU A 90 8.81 -2.88 10.00
N ILE A 91 9.00 -1.90 9.12
CA ILE A 91 7.92 -1.02 8.65
C ILE A 91 6.94 -1.83 7.78
N TYR A 92 5.68 -1.95 8.21
CA TYR A 92 4.64 -2.62 7.43
C TYR A 92 3.61 -1.67 6.83
N GLU A 93 3.49 -0.45 7.36
CA GLU A 93 2.60 0.58 6.82
C GLU A 93 3.28 1.95 6.87
N ILE A 94 3.22 2.67 5.76
CA ILE A 94 3.60 4.09 5.67
C ILE A 94 2.31 4.87 5.37
N ILE A 95 2.00 5.86 6.20
CA ILE A 95 0.82 6.70 6.06
C ILE A 95 1.28 8.13 5.81
N VAL A 96 1.00 8.64 4.61
CA VAL A 96 1.28 10.03 4.25
C VAL A 96 -0.04 10.78 4.23
N THR A 97 -0.16 11.81 5.07
CA THR A 97 -1.34 12.68 5.12
C THR A 97 -1.04 13.99 4.41
N THR A 98 -1.91 14.39 3.50
CA THR A 98 -1.79 15.64 2.73
C THR A 98 -3.10 16.40 2.76
N LEU A 99 -3.09 17.66 2.31
CA LEU A 99 -4.34 18.32 1.90
C LEU A 99 -4.93 17.63 0.67
N LYS A 100 -6.23 17.78 0.46
CA LYS A 100 -6.87 17.35 -0.79
C LYS A 100 -6.30 18.13 -1.98
N ASP A 101 -5.55 17.42 -2.82
CA ASP A 101 -4.97 17.97 -4.04
C ASP A 101 -5.14 16.97 -5.21
N PRO A 102 -5.92 17.29 -6.26
CA PRO A 102 -6.13 16.40 -7.39
C PRO A 102 -4.86 16.14 -8.21
N ARG A 103 -3.79 16.94 -8.04
CA ARG A 103 -2.47 16.67 -8.65
C ARG A 103 -1.86 15.39 -8.11
N ILE A 104 -2.12 15.02 -6.86
CA ILE A 104 -1.61 13.78 -6.26
C ILE A 104 -2.16 12.58 -7.01
N MET A 105 -3.49 12.48 -7.16
CA MET A 105 -4.13 11.38 -7.89
C MET A 105 -3.59 11.26 -9.31
N ARG A 106 -3.51 12.38 -10.05
CA ARG A 106 -2.95 12.40 -11.41
C ARG A 106 -1.49 11.93 -11.45
N GLY A 107 -0.68 12.35 -10.48
CA GLY A 107 0.72 11.93 -10.37
C GLY A 107 0.87 10.43 -10.07
N LEU A 108 0.00 9.90 -9.20
CA LEU A 108 -0.05 8.46 -8.90
C LEU A 108 -0.48 7.65 -10.12
N GLU A 109 -1.53 8.07 -10.82
CA GLU A 109 -1.97 7.37 -12.04
C GLU A 109 -0.95 7.43 -13.17
N LYS A 110 -0.24 8.56 -13.29
CA LYS A 110 0.89 8.69 -14.21
C LYS A 110 2.04 7.75 -13.86
N SER A 111 2.25 7.50 -12.56
CA SER A 111 3.38 6.68 -12.09
C SER A 111 3.05 5.18 -12.06
N PHE A 112 1.80 4.81 -11.77
CA PHE A 112 1.41 3.43 -11.42
C PHE A 112 0.25 2.88 -12.27
N GLY A 113 -0.14 3.60 -13.32
CA GLY A 113 -1.33 3.30 -14.11
C GLY A 113 -2.64 3.63 -13.38
N LYS A 114 -3.79 3.34 -14.00
CA LYS A 114 -5.11 3.66 -13.40
C LYS A 114 -5.35 2.89 -12.11
N ALA A 115 -5.90 3.57 -11.10
CA ALA A 115 -6.26 2.92 -9.86
C ALA A 115 -7.50 2.02 -10.02
N THR A 116 -7.60 0.99 -9.18
CA THR A 116 -8.82 0.22 -8.99
C THR A 116 -9.67 0.90 -7.93
N TYR A 117 -10.90 1.28 -8.27
CA TYR A 117 -11.82 1.89 -7.32
C TYR A 117 -12.58 0.82 -6.53
N ASN A 118 -12.65 0.98 -5.21
CA ASN A 118 -13.48 0.16 -4.33
C ASN A 118 -14.63 1.00 -3.80
N ILE A 119 -15.85 0.67 -4.26
CA ILE A 119 -17.09 1.38 -3.91
C ILE A 119 -17.40 1.27 -2.40
N ARG A 120 -17.15 0.11 -1.78
CA ARG A 120 -17.51 -0.13 -0.37
C ARG A 120 -16.71 0.72 0.59
N THR A 121 -15.46 1.01 0.25
CA THR A 121 -14.54 1.77 1.09
C THR A 121 -14.27 3.17 0.57
N GLU A 122 -14.83 3.51 -0.60
CA GLU A 122 -14.61 4.75 -1.35
C GLU A 122 -13.11 5.06 -1.50
N THR A 123 -12.34 4.05 -1.91
CA THR A 123 -10.88 4.15 -2.05
C THR A 123 -10.41 3.81 -3.44
N TYR A 124 -9.28 4.40 -3.82
CA TYR A 124 -8.53 4.06 -5.03
C TYR A 124 -7.28 3.28 -4.62
N ALA A 125 -7.02 2.15 -5.29
CA ALA A 125 -5.91 1.27 -4.93
C ALA A 125 -5.06 0.83 -6.12
N TRP A 126 -3.77 0.70 -5.84
CA TRP A 126 -2.78 0.02 -6.68
C TRP A 126 -2.26 -1.17 -5.90
N ARG A 127 -2.14 -2.32 -6.56
CA ARG A 127 -1.70 -3.56 -5.90
C ARG A 127 -0.67 -4.27 -6.76
N VAL A 128 0.47 -4.56 -6.15
CA VAL A 128 1.43 -5.54 -6.63
C VAL A 128 1.18 -6.81 -5.80
N PRO A 129 0.67 -7.89 -6.42
CA PRO A 129 0.37 -9.13 -5.72
C PRO A 129 1.51 -9.58 -4.80
N ASP A 130 1.18 -9.94 -3.57
CA ASP A 130 2.10 -10.47 -2.56
C ASP A 130 3.26 -9.57 -2.13
N GLN A 131 3.35 -8.33 -2.63
CA GLN A 131 4.45 -7.40 -2.31
C GLN A 131 3.95 -6.15 -1.59
N ILE A 132 3.23 -5.29 -2.31
CA ILE A 132 2.86 -3.97 -1.82
C ILE A 132 1.47 -3.57 -2.33
N SER A 133 0.74 -2.84 -1.49
CA SER A 133 -0.41 -2.07 -1.95
C SER A 133 -0.27 -0.60 -1.57
N LEU A 134 -0.83 0.27 -2.41
CA LEU A 134 -1.02 1.69 -2.13
C LEU A 134 -2.51 1.99 -2.19
N VAL A 135 -3.03 2.60 -1.13
CA VAL A 135 -4.41 3.07 -1.07
C VAL A 135 -4.44 4.58 -0.94
N TYR A 136 -5.18 5.23 -1.83
CA TYR A 136 -5.55 6.63 -1.80
C TYR A 136 -6.97 6.75 -1.23
N LYS A 137 -7.11 7.49 -0.12
CA LYS A 137 -8.39 7.69 0.56
C LYS A 137 -8.56 9.12 1.03
N GLY A 138 -9.63 9.79 0.59
CA GLY A 138 -10.02 11.09 1.10
C GLY A 138 -10.63 10.99 2.51
N TYR A 139 -10.35 11.96 3.37
CA TYR A 139 -10.99 12.08 4.69
C TYR A 139 -11.19 13.57 5.03
N HIS A 140 -12.44 14.04 5.10
CA HIS A 140 -12.77 15.46 5.28
C HIS A 140 -11.99 16.42 4.36
N LYS A 141 -11.04 17.20 4.90
CA LYS A 141 -10.20 18.16 4.16
C LYS A 141 -8.84 17.58 3.74
N GLU A 142 -8.58 16.34 4.13
CA GLU A 142 -7.31 15.66 3.97
C GLU A 142 -7.43 14.48 3.01
N LEU A 143 -6.25 14.01 2.63
CA LEU A 143 -6.03 12.82 1.85
C LEU A 143 -4.99 11.96 2.56
N LYS A 144 -5.22 10.64 2.59
CA LYS A 144 -4.25 9.65 3.07
C LYS A 144 -3.77 8.77 1.93
N LEU A 145 -2.46 8.62 1.84
CA LEU A 145 -1.77 7.63 1.03
C LEU A 145 -1.22 6.56 1.98
N MET A 146 -1.74 5.34 1.88
CA MET A 146 -1.39 4.23 2.77
C MET A 146 -0.66 3.16 1.96
N TYR A 147 0.65 3.05 2.16
CA TYR A 147 1.49 2.00 1.57
C TYR A 147 1.57 0.84 2.55
N LYS A 148 1.31 -0.40 2.10
CA LYS A 148 1.30 -1.60 2.97
C LYS A 148 2.18 -2.71 2.43
N SER A 149 2.99 -3.30 3.32
CA SER A 149 3.85 -4.44 3.04
C SER A 149 3.08 -5.75 3.21
N HIS A 150 2.83 -6.47 2.12
CA HIS A 150 2.22 -7.80 2.22
C HIS A 150 3.14 -8.82 2.90
N PRO A 151 4.48 -8.86 2.65
CA PRO A 151 5.38 -9.79 3.32
C PRO A 151 5.38 -9.65 4.84
N VAL A 152 5.48 -8.43 5.36
CA VAL A 152 5.50 -8.21 6.83
C VAL A 152 4.15 -8.52 7.45
N ILE A 153 3.04 -8.18 6.78
CA ILE A 153 1.70 -8.55 7.25
C ILE A 153 1.54 -10.08 7.26
N LYS A 154 2.00 -10.79 6.22
CA LYS A 154 1.98 -12.27 6.20
C LYS A 154 2.78 -12.87 7.35
N SER A 155 3.95 -12.29 7.69
CA SER A 155 4.73 -12.78 8.84
C SER A 155 4.00 -12.58 10.18
N MET A 156 3.24 -11.49 10.35
CA MET A 156 2.41 -11.31 11.56
C MET A 156 1.43 -12.47 11.75
N TYR A 157 0.71 -12.84 10.69
CA TYR A 157 -0.23 -13.96 10.76
C TYR A 157 0.47 -15.31 10.97
N ALA A 158 1.64 -15.51 10.34
CA ALA A 158 2.43 -16.73 10.53
C ALA A 158 2.92 -16.87 11.98
N ASP A 159 3.41 -15.79 12.59
CA ASP A 159 3.83 -15.77 14.00
C ASP A 159 2.67 -16.11 14.94
N LYS A 160 1.48 -15.53 14.68
CA LYS A 160 0.28 -15.83 15.46
C LYS A 160 -0.11 -17.30 15.35
N LYS A 161 -0.11 -17.85 14.13
CA LYS A 161 -0.41 -19.26 13.90
C LYS A 161 0.56 -20.15 14.70
N LYS A 162 1.86 -19.86 14.63
CA LYS A 162 2.88 -20.59 15.38
C LYS A 162 2.63 -20.54 16.90
N LYS A 163 2.29 -19.37 17.43
CA LYS A 163 1.98 -19.20 18.85
C LYS A 163 0.76 -20.03 19.29
N ILE A 164 -0.24 -20.17 18.41
CA ILE A 164 -1.42 -21.01 18.70
C ILE A 164 -1.04 -22.50 18.69
N GLU A 165 -0.21 -22.93 17.75
CA GLU A 165 0.29 -24.31 17.66
C GLU A 165 1.14 -24.67 18.89
N GLU A 166 2.07 -23.80 19.28
CA GLU A 166 2.91 -23.98 20.49
C GLU A 166 2.05 -24.12 21.77
N ILE A 167 0.99 -23.33 21.90
CA ILE A 167 0.06 -23.45 23.03
C ILE A 167 -0.70 -24.78 22.98
N ALA A 168 -1.10 -25.24 21.79
CA ALA A 168 -1.86 -26.47 21.62
C ALA A 168 -1.01 -27.72 21.92
N ASP A 169 0.29 -27.69 21.59
CA ASP A 169 1.23 -28.78 21.88
C ASP A 169 1.54 -28.92 23.39
N ASP A 170 1.31 -27.86 24.17
CA ASP A 170 1.52 -27.83 25.63
C ASP A 170 0.33 -28.42 26.44
N PHE A 171 -0.79 -28.78 25.80
CA PHE A 171 -1.99 -29.38 26.42
C PHE A 171 -2.09 -30.89 26.19
#